data_AF-A0A800GJB4-F1
#
_entry.id   AF-A0A800GJB4-F1
#
_cell.length_a   1.000
_cell.length_b   1.000
_cell.length_c   1.000
_cell.angle_alpha   90.00
_cell.angle_beta   90.00
_cell.angle_gamma   90.00
#
_symmetry.space_group_name_H-M   'P 1'
#
loop_
_entity.id
_entity.type
_entity.pdbx_description
1 polymer ?
#
loop_
_entity_poly.entity_id
_entity_poly.type
_entity_poly.pdbx_seq_one_letter_code
_entity_poly.pdbx_strand_id
1 'polypeptide(L)'
;MHFIRKFLASLKSAFGRDKTARRQAILDNAELKQLKAVKRVQTEHEVDLLRIKFTEQLKRVKERETQTTRDYKEFLAMIDEMKSQIVEAYPEMPKVMALIIHQHAKQLIDDMWNNPNEHLQNQCRVRFTRFVRVVYDDTTQGLITEQHGKTPENTLKLIENMDTSS
;
A
#
# COMPACT_ATOMS: atom_id res chain seq x y z
N MET A 1 56.44 -58.37 -43.55
CA MET A 1 56.60 -56.91 -43.27
C MET A 1 55.34 -56.05 -43.41
N HIS A 2 54.33 -56.42 -44.21
CA HIS A 2 53.17 -55.54 -44.48
C HIS A 2 52.13 -55.48 -43.33
N PHE A 3 51.94 -56.59 -42.61
CA PHE A 3 51.01 -56.70 -41.48
C PHE A 3 51.40 -55.82 -40.28
N ILE A 4 52.70 -55.81 -39.93
CA ILE A 4 53.26 -55.00 -38.83
C ILE A 4 53.09 -53.50 -39.12
N ARG A 5 53.27 -53.07 -40.38
CA ARG A 5 53.06 -51.67 -40.77
C ARG A 5 51.59 -51.24 -40.68
N LYS A 6 50.64 -52.10 -41.07
CA LYS A 6 49.20 -51.82 -40.94
C LYS A 6 48.75 -51.78 -39.47
N PHE A 7 49.28 -52.67 -38.63
CA PHE A 7 49.01 -52.68 -37.20
C PHE A 7 49.54 -51.42 -36.49
N LEU A 8 50.78 -51.01 -36.78
CA LEU A 8 51.36 -49.77 -36.25
C LEU A 8 50.63 -48.51 -36.75
N ALA A 9 50.13 -48.50 -37.98
CA ALA A 9 49.32 -47.41 -38.50
C ALA A 9 47.93 -47.33 -37.84
N SER A 10 47.32 -48.48 -37.57
CA SER A 10 46.04 -48.58 -36.84
C SER A 10 46.18 -48.15 -35.39
N LEU A 11 47.26 -48.54 -34.70
CA LEU A 11 47.56 -48.09 -33.34
C LEU A 11 47.81 -46.58 -33.27
N LYS A 12 48.60 -46.02 -34.22
CA LYS A 12 48.82 -44.57 -34.28
C LYS A 12 47.53 -43.79 -34.56
N SER A 13 46.62 -44.32 -35.39
CA SER A 13 45.34 -43.66 -35.67
C SER A 13 44.32 -43.81 -34.55
N ALA A 14 44.33 -44.92 -33.80
CA ALA A 14 43.52 -45.10 -32.60
C ALA A 14 44.00 -44.19 -31.45
N PHE A 15 45.32 -44.13 -31.22
CA PHE A 15 45.91 -43.27 -30.18
C PHE A 15 45.81 -41.78 -30.53
N GLY A 16 45.84 -41.43 -31.82
CA GLY A 16 45.56 -40.08 -32.30
C GLY A 16 44.11 -39.67 -32.03
N ARG A 17 43.15 -40.57 -32.29
CA ARG A 17 41.71 -40.34 -32.03
C ARG A 17 41.37 -40.18 -30.55
N ASP A 18 42.00 -40.97 -29.68
CA ASP A 18 41.82 -40.87 -28.22
C ASP A 18 42.39 -39.55 -27.68
N LYS A 19 43.58 -39.14 -28.15
CA LYS A 19 44.15 -37.82 -27.82
C LYS A 19 43.28 -36.66 -28.29
N THR A 20 42.70 -36.74 -29.50
CA THR A 20 41.79 -35.68 -29.99
C THR A 20 40.48 -35.65 -29.21
N ALA A 21 39.91 -36.81 -28.86
CA ALA A 21 38.69 -36.87 -28.06
C ALA A 21 38.90 -36.31 -26.65
N ARG A 22 40.02 -36.65 -26.01
CA ARG A 22 40.39 -36.10 -24.69
C ARG A 22 40.63 -34.59 -24.74
N ARG A 23 41.25 -34.08 -25.81
CA ARG A 23 41.44 -32.64 -26.01
C ARG A 23 40.11 -31.92 -26.21
N GLN A 24 39.21 -32.50 -27.00
CA GLN A 24 37.87 -31.95 -27.20
C GLN A 24 37.08 -31.89 -25.88
N ALA A 25 37.09 -32.98 -25.10
CA ALA A 25 36.41 -33.01 -23.80
C ALA A 25 36.95 -31.96 -22.80
N ILE A 26 38.25 -31.62 -22.86
CA ILE A 26 38.84 -30.54 -22.04
C ILE A 26 38.34 -29.17 -22.50
N LEU A 27 38.27 -28.95 -23.82
CA LEU A 27 37.73 -27.70 -24.39
C LEU A 27 36.25 -27.54 -24.05
N ASP A 28 35.44 -28.58 -24.26
CA ASP A 28 34.01 -28.58 -23.92
C ASP A 28 33.81 -28.33 -22.41
N ASN A 29 34.65 -28.91 -21.54
CA ASN A 29 34.58 -28.66 -20.10
C ASN A 29 34.94 -27.20 -19.74
N ALA A 30 35.92 -26.61 -20.42
CA ALA A 30 36.30 -25.22 -20.23
C ALA A 30 35.18 -24.27 -20.69
N GLU A 31 34.55 -24.54 -21.83
CA GLU A 31 33.39 -23.79 -22.33
C GLU A 31 32.20 -23.90 -21.37
N LEU A 32 31.89 -25.10 -20.85
CA LEU A 32 30.82 -25.29 -19.86
C LEU A 32 31.09 -24.53 -18.56
N LYS A 33 32.34 -24.49 -18.09
CA LYS A 33 32.72 -23.70 -16.91
C LYS A 33 32.54 -22.20 -17.15
N GLN A 34 32.92 -21.72 -18.33
CA GLN A 34 32.74 -20.33 -18.71
C GLN A 34 31.26 -19.97 -18.80
N LEU A 35 30.44 -20.80 -19.46
CA LEU A 35 29.00 -20.61 -19.56
C LEU A 35 28.35 -20.59 -18.17
N LYS A 36 28.73 -21.50 -17.28
CA LYS A 36 28.25 -21.52 -15.89
C LYS A 36 28.62 -20.23 -15.14
N ALA A 37 29.84 -19.72 -15.32
CA ALA A 37 30.27 -18.47 -14.71
C ALA A 37 29.46 -17.27 -15.21
N VAL A 38 29.24 -17.18 -16.53
CA VAL A 38 28.40 -16.13 -17.14
C VAL A 38 26.97 -16.22 -16.63
N LYS A 39 26.38 -17.42 -16.62
CA LYS A 39 25.02 -17.64 -16.11
C LYS A 39 24.89 -17.29 -14.64
N ARG A 40 25.89 -17.62 -13.82
CA ARG A 40 25.92 -17.22 -12.40
C ARG A 40 25.88 -15.71 -12.25
N VAL A 41 26.71 -14.98 -13.00
CA VAL A 41 26.71 -13.50 -12.97
C VAL A 41 25.37 -12.93 -13.45
N GLN A 42 24.78 -13.50 -14.51
CA GLN A 42 23.45 -13.10 -14.99
C GLN A 42 22.38 -13.30 -13.92
N THR A 43 22.35 -14.47 -13.28
CA THR A 43 21.38 -14.77 -12.22
C THR A 43 21.60 -13.89 -10.99
N GLU A 44 22.84 -13.65 -10.57
CA GLU A 44 23.16 -12.73 -9.46
C GLU A 44 22.67 -11.31 -9.77
N HIS A 45 22.90 -10.84 -11.00
CA HIS A 45 22.40 -9.54 -11.44
C HIS A 45 20.87 -9.47 -11.45
N GLU A 46 20.18 -10.49 -11.95
CA GLU A 46 18.71 -10.58 -11.92
C GLU A 46 18.17 -10.56 -10.48
N VAL A 47 18.82 -11.29 -9.57
CA VAL A 47 18.47 -11.29 -8.14
C VAL A 47 18.65 -9.89 -7.54
N ASP A 48 19.73 -9.20 -7.86
CA ASP A 48 19.98 -7.84 -7.38
C ASP A 48 18.94 -6.84 -7.91
N LEU A 49 18.57 -6.93 -9.19
CA LEU A 49 17.51 -6.11 -9.78
C LEU A 49 16.16 -6.34 -9.09
N LEU A 50 15.81 -7.61 -8.85
CA LEU A 50 14.59 -7.95 -8.13
C LEU A 50 14.63 -7.42 -6.69
N ARG A 51 15.79 -7.53 -6.02
CA ARG A 51 15.97 -7.05 -4.65
C ARG A 51 15.78 -5.54 -4.56
N ILE A 52 16.36 -4.78 -5.49
CA ILE A 52 16.19 -3.33 -5.58
C ILE A 52 14.71 -3.00 -5.77
N LYS A 53 14.05 -3.63 -6.76
CA LYS A 53 12.64 -3.40 -7.05
C LYS A 53 11.74 -3.66 -5.84
N PHE A 54 11.89 -4.80 -5.16
CA PHE A 54 11.07 -5.14 -4.01
C PHE A 54 11.37 -4.24 -2.81
N THR A 55 12.62 -3.86 -2.59
CA THR A 55 12.99 -2.93 -1.51
C THR A 55 12.33 -1.57 -1.74
N GLU A 56 12.33 -1.10 -2.98
CA GLU A 56 11.72 0.18 -3.33
C GLU A 56 10.19 0.11 -3.23
N GLN A 57 9.56 -0.97 -3.70
CA GLN A 57 8.12 -1.20 -3.53
C GLN A 57 7.71 -1.23 -2.05
N LEU A 58 8.46 -1.95 -1.22
CA LEU A 58 8.20 -2.03 0.21
C LEU A 58 8.36 -0.68 0.88
N LYS A 59 9.38 0.10 0.50
CA LYS A 59 9.57 1.46 0.98
C LYS A 59 8.36 2.34 0.64
N ARG A 60 7.91 2.33 -0.61
CA ARG A 60 6.75 3.12 -1.06
C ARG A 60 5.46 2.73 -0.34
N VAL A 61 5.22 1.43 -0.14
CA VAL A 61 4.07 0.94 0.62
C VAL A 61 4.16 1.41 2.08
N LYS A 62 5.32 1.27 2.72
CA LYS A 62 5.51 1.72 4.11
C LYS A 62 5.31 3.22 4.27
N GLU A 63 5.83 4.02 3.35
CA GLU A 63 5.65 5.48 3.34
C GLU A 63 4.16 5.83 3.19
N ARG A 64 3.45 5.18 2.27
CA ARG A 64 2.00 5.35 2.09
C ARG A 64 1.24 5.02 3.37
N GLU A 65 1.44 3.83 3.94
CA GLU A 65 0.74 3.40 5.16
C GLU A 65 1.03 4.31 6.36
N THR A 66 2.27 4.81 6.46
CA THR A 66 2.66 5.75 7.52
C THR A 66 1.93 7.07 7.36
N GLN A 67 1.89 7.62 6.14
CA GLN A 67 1.16 8.85 5.86
C GLN A 67 -0.34 8.67 6.10
N THR A 68 -0.91 7.58 5.59
CA THR A 68 -2.31 7.20 5.77
C THR A 68 -2.68 7.09 7.26
N THR A 69 -1.83 6.47 8.08
CA THR A 69 -2.05 6.39 9.54
C THR A 69 -1.98 7.77 10.20
N ARG A 70 -1.07 8.62 9.74
CA ARG A 70 -0.93 9.98 10.26
C ARG A 70 -2.17 10.82 9.96
N ASP A 71 -2.61 10.83 8.71
CA ASP A 71 -3.78 11.61 8.28
C ASP A 71 -5.04 11.16 9.05
N TYR A 72 -5.24 9.85 9.20
CA TYR A 72 -6.37 9.31 9.98
C TYR A 72 -6.34 9.81 11.44
N LYS A 73 -5.17 9.84 12.09
CA LYS A 73 -5.03 10.39 13.45
C LYS A 73 -5.31 11.89 13.51
N GLU A 74 -4.87 12.64 12.51
CA GLU A 74 -5.15 14.08 12.42
C GLU A 74 -6.66 14.34 12.29
N PHE A 75 -7.38 13.56 11.46
CA PHE A 75 -8.85 13.65 11.38
C PHE A 75 -9.54 13.30 12.70
N LEU A 76 -9.07 12.27 13.42
CA LEU A 76 -9.62 11.92 14.73
C LEU A 76 -9.43 13.06 15.75
N ALA A 77 -8.26 13.70 15.76
CA ALA A 77 -8.03 14.85 16.63
C ALA A 77 -8.95 16.03 16.29
N MET A 78 -9.18 16.29 15.00
CA MET A 78 -10.08 17.36 14.55
C MET A 78 -11.54 17.11 14.97
N ILE A 79 -12.04 15.87 14.93
CA ILE A 79 -13.41 15.59 15.41
C ILE A 79 -13.53 15.74 16.93
N ASP A 80 -12.47 15.44 17.69
CA ASP A 80 -12.43 15.65 19.14
C ASP A 80 -12.48 17.15 19.47
N GLU A 81 -11.76 17.96 18.70
CA GLU A 81 -11.81 19.42 18.80
C GLU A 81 -13.21 19.94 18.43
N MET A 82 -13.77 19.49 17.33
CA MET A 82 -15.11 19.87 16.86
C MET A 82 -16.18 19.55 17.92
N LYS A 83 -16.11 18.39 18.58
CA LYS A 83 -16.99 18.06 19.70
C LYS A 83 -16.89 19.08 20.84
N SER A 84 -15.68 19.53 21.15
CA SER A 84 -15.44 20.53 22.20
C SER A 84 -16.06 21.88 21.83
N GLN A 85 -15.88 22.32 20.58
CA GLN A 85 -16.48 23.54 20.05
C GLN A 85 -18.02 23.49 20.06
N ILE A 86 -18.62 22.34 19.73
CA ILE A 86 -20.08 22.16 19.80
C ILE A 86 -20.60 22.31 21.24
N VAL A 87 -19.89 21.73 22.22
CA VAL A 87 -20.28 21.83 23.63
C VAL A 87 -20.18 23.27 24.13
N GLU A 88 -19.20 24.02 23.65
CA GLU A 88 -19.06 25.45 23.96
C GLU A 88 -20.17 26.29 23.32
N ALA A 89 -20.50 26.04 22.04
CA ALA A 89 -21.57 26.73 21.33
C ALA A 89 -22.97 26.43 21.86
N TYR A 90 -23.18 25.24 22.45
CA TYR A 90 -24.48 24.76 22.94
C TYR A 90 -24.40 24.22 24.37
N PRO A 91 -24.20 25.08 25.39
CA PRO A 91 -23.99 24.65 26.78
C PRO A 91 -25.19 23.95 27.42
N GLU A 92 -26.41 24.31 26.99
CA GLU A 92 -27.67 23.72 27.48
C GLU A 92 -28.02 22.39 26.79
N MET A 93 -27.24 21.98 25.79
CA MET A 93 -27.47 20.73 25.07
C MET A 93 -27.08 19.53 25.95
N PRO A 94 -27.90 18.46 25.98
CA PRO A 94 -27.50 17.22 26.63
C PRO A 94 -26.18 16.68 26.05
N LYS A 95 -25.21 16.35 26.92
CA LYS A 95 -23.88 15.84 26.50
C LYS A 95 -23.95 14.64 25.56
N VAL A 96 -25.02 13.83 25.67
CA VAL A 96 -25.23 12.67 24.80
C VAL A 96 -25.38 13.07 23.33
N MET A 97 -25.94 14.25 23.03
CA MET A 97 -26.10 14.73 21.66
C MET A 97 -24.75 15.10 21.04
N ALA A 98 -23.87 15.77 21.79
CA ALA A 98 -22.49 16.02 21.35
C ALA A 98 -21.74 14.70 21.08
N LEU A 99 -21.99 13.66 21.90
CA LEU A 99 -21.42 12.33 21.68
C LEU A 99 -21.98 11.65 20.43
N ILE A 100 -23.27 11.78 20.15
CA ILE A 100 -23.88 11.22 18.93
C ILE A 100 -23.29 11.88 17.68
N ILE A 101 -23.18 13.22 17.67
CA ILE A 101 -22.57 13.98 16.56
C ILE A 101 -21.12 13.54 16.35
N HIS A 102 -20.34 13.42 17.44
CA HIS A 102 -18.96 12.94 17.40
C HIS A 102 -18.86 11.51 16.87
N GLN A 103 -19.72 10.60 17.33
CA GLN A 103 -19.73 9.21 16.89
C GLN A 103 -20.07 9.09 15.41
N HIS A 104 -21.01 9.90 14.91
CA HIS A 104 -21.35 9.93 13.49
C HIS A 104 -20.17 10.45 12.64
N ALA A 105 -19.48 11.49 13.10
CA ALA A 105 -18.26 11.98 12.47
C ALA A 105 -17.20 10.87 12.37
N LYS A 106 -17.00 10.13 13.46
CA LYS A 106 -16.07 9.00 13.52
C LYS A 106 -16.45 7.88 12.55
N GLN A 107 -17.74 7.49 12.50
CA GLN A 107 -18.23 6.48 11.57
C GLN A 107 -17.96 6.87 10.11
N LEU A 108 -18.23 8.13 9.74
CA LEU A 108 -17.94 8.63 8.40
C LEU A 108 -16.44 8.58 8.04
N ILE A 109 -15.56 8.84 9.01
CA ILE A 109 -14.11 8.69 8.82
C ILE A 109 -13.73 7.22 8.66
N ASP A 110 -14.25 6.35 9.51
CA ASP A 110 -13.98 4.91 9.46
C ASP A 110 -14.43 4.32 8.12
N ASP A 111 -15.61 4.71 7.63
CA ASP A 111 -16.11 4.32 6.32
C ASP A 111 -15.24 4.87 5.20
N MET A 112 -14.84 6.14 5.26
CA MET A 112 -13.93 6.73 4.27
C MET A 112 -12.60 5.97 4.15
N TRP A 113 -12.10 5.43 5.27
CA TRP A 113 -10.77 4.83 5.34
C TRP A 113 -10.77 3.31 5.07
N ASN A 114 -11.78 2.61 5.58
CA ASN A 114 -11.81 1.14 5.58
C ASN A 114 -12.64 0.54 4.44
N ASN A 115 -13.36 1.36 3.65
CA ASN A 115 -14.14 0.84 2.53
C ASN A 115 -13.22 0.26 1.43
N PRO A 116 -13.42 -1.00 1.00
CA PRO A 116 -12.59 -1.62 -0.04
C PRO A 116 -12.89 -1.10 -1.45
N ASN A 117 -14.03 -0.43 -1.63
CA ASN A 117 -14.45 0.14 -2.92
C ASN A 117 -14.14 1.64 -2.95
N GLU A 118 -13.27 2.05 -3.88
CA GLU A 118 -12.86 3.45 -4.07
C GLU A 118 -14.04 4.39 -4.38
N HIS A 119 -15.04 3.91 -5.12
CA HIS A 119 -16.25 4.70 -5.39
C HIS A 119 -17.02 4.97 -4.09
N LEU A 120 -17.15 3.98 -3.22
CA LEU A 120 -17.79 4.15 -1.90
C LEU A 120 -16.96 5.04 -0.98
N GLN A 121 -15.62 4.89 -0.98
CA GLN A 121 -14.75 5.81 -0.24
C GLN A 121 -14.97 7.27 -0.66
N ASN A 122 -15.08 7.54 -1.96
CA ASN A 122 -15.33 8.89 -2.47
C ASN A 122 -16.71 9.42 -2.08
N GLN A 123 -17.74 8.56 -2.07
CA GLN A 123 -19.06 8.96 -1.55
C GLN A 123 -19.00 9.28 -0.05
N CYS A 124 -18.29 8.46 0.75
CA CYS A 124 -18.08 8.72 2.18
C CYS A 124 -17.31 10.03 2.41
N ARG A 125 -16.29 10.34 1.59
CA ARG A 125 -15.59 11.63 1.61
C ARG A 125 -16.55 12.80 1.44
N VAL A 126 -17.41 12.75 0.42
CA VAL A 126 -18.40 13.80 0.15
C VAL A 126 -19.39 13.94 1.31
N ARG A 127 -19.86 12.83 1.89
CA ARG A 127 -20.74 12.83 3.07
C ARG A 127 -20.06 13.46 4.27
N PHE A 128 -18.81 13.09 4.55
CA PHE A 128 -18.01 13.66 5.64
C PHE A 128 -17.78 15.17 5.47
N THR A 129 -17.40 15.63 4.27
CA THR A 129 -17.23 17.06 4.00
C THR A 129 -18.54 17.83 4.20
N ARG A 130 -19.66 17.29 3.72
CA ARG A 130 -20.98 17.90 3.94
C ARG A 130 -21.32 17.97 5.44
N PHE A 131 -21.05 16.89 6.17
CA PHE A 131 -21.29 16.82 7.60
C PHE A 131 -20.48 17.86 8.36
N VAL A 132 -19.16 17.92 8.18
CA VAL A 132 -18.27 18.89 8.83
C VAL A 132 -18.70 20.32 8.52
N ARG A 133 -19.10 20.61 7.28
CA ARG A 133 -19.61 21.94 6.90
C ARG A 133 -20.86 22.32 7.69
N VAL A 134 -21.84 21.43 7.78
CA VAL A 134 -23.08 21.71 8.52
C VAL A 134 -22.81 21.87 10.01
N VAL A 135 -21.93 21.04 10.59
CA VAL A 135 -21.52 21.19 11.99
C VAL A 135 -20.83 22.53 12.22
N TYR A 136 -19.92 22.93 11.33
CA TYR A 136 -19.23 24.21 11.41
C TYR A 136 -20.20 25.39 11.32
N ASP A 137 -21.14 25.36 10.37
CA ASP A 137 -22.13 26.41 10.17
C ASP A 137 -23.04 26.53 11.42
N ASP A 138 -23.52 25.41 11.97
CA ASP A 138 -24.32 25.40 13.20
C ASP A 138 -23.51 25.91 14.41
N THR A 139 -22.29 25.41 14.62
CA THR A 139 -21.44 25.79 15.75
C THR A 139 -21.11 27.29 15.71
N THR A 140 -20.78 27.80 14.53
CA THR A 140 -20.51 29.23 14.32
C THR A 140 -21.76 30.07 14.59
N GLN A 141 -22.92 29.61 14.11
CA GLN A 141 -24.20 30.29 14.37
C GLN A 141 -24.52 30.32 15.86
N GLY A 142 -24.36 29.19 16.58
CA GLY A 142 -24.61 29.09 18.02
C GLY A 142 -23.74 30.03 18.86
N LEU A 143 -22.49 30.26 18.44
CA LEU A 143 -21.60 31.23 19.08
C LEU A 143 -21.97 32.69 18.77
N ILE A 144 -22.43 33.00 17.55
CA ILE A 144 -22.71 34.38 17.11
C ILE A 144 -24.02 34.92 17.67
N THR A 145 -25.10 34.14 17.62
CA THR A 145 -26.42 34.72 17.87
C THR A 145 -26.73 34.93 19.34
N GLU A 146 -25.94 34.39 20.27
CA GLU A 146 -26.31 34.18 21.68
C GLU A 146 -27.72 33.55 21.84
N GLN A 147 -28.30 33.08 20.72
CA GLN A 147 -29.53 32.33 20.72
C GLN A 147 -29.09 30.97 21.21
N HIS A 148 -29.31 30.76 22.49
CA HIS A 148 -29.37 29.46 23.14
C HIS A 148 -30.48 28.60 22.51
N GLY A 149 -30.45 28.39 21.19
CA GLY A 149 -31.07 27.23 20.58
C GLY A 149 -30.52 26.04 21.33
N LYS A 150 -31.41 25.16 21.82
CA LYS A 150 -31.00 24.07 22.72
C LYS A 150 -30.04 23.09 22.05
N THR A 151 -29.99 23.07 20.71
CA THR A 151 -29.33 22.05 19.91
C THR A 151 -28.95 22.55 18.50
N PRO A 152 -27.90 21.98 17.88
CA PRO A 152 -27.56 22.22 16.47
C PRO A 152 -28.55 21.49 15.53
N GLU A 153 -29.65 22.17 15.19
CA GLU A 153 -30.76 21.54 14.48
C GLU A 153 -30.41 21.01 13.08
N ASN A 154 -29.59 21.73 12.32
CA ASN A 154 -29.28 21.31 10.95
C ASN A 154 -28.38 20.07 10.96
N THR A 155 -27.45 20.02 11.91
CA THR A 155 -26.59 18.87 12.16
C THR A 155 -27.42 17.65 12.53
N LEU A 156 -28.35 17.78 13.48
CA LEU A 156 -29.20 16.68 13.90
C LEU A 156 -30.11 16.19 12.76
N LYS A 157 -30.76 17.10 12.04
CA LYS A 157 -31.56 16.78 10.84
C LYS A 157 -30.72 16.07 9.79
N LEU A 158 -29.46 16.47 9.60
CA LEU A 158 -28.57 15.83 8.64
C LEU A 158 -28.29 14.38 9.04
N ILE A 159 -27.97 14.13 10.31
CA ILE A 159 -27.72 12.78 10.84
C ILE A 159 -28.96 11.89 10.62
N GLU A 160 -30.14 12.35 11.02
CA GLU A 160 -31.40 11.61 10.83
C GLU A 160 -31.66 11.26 9.35
N ASN A 161 -31.39 12.19 8.43
CA ASN A 161 -31.54 11.95 7.00
C ASN A 161 -30.51 10.95 6.45
N MET A 162 -29.29 10.93 6.98
CA MET A 162 -28.27 9.97 6.55
C MET A 162 -28.61 8.54 7.02
N ASP A 163 -29.13 8.41 8.24
CA ASP A 163 -29.49 7.11 8.82
C ASP A 163 -30.75 6.51 8.17
N THR A 164 -31.68 7.37 7.70
CA THR A 164 -32.92 6.94 7.03
C THR A 164 -32.77 6.70 5.52
N SER A 165 -31.66 7.14 4.92
CA SER A 165 -31.36 6.94 3.49
C SER A 165 -30.50 5.69 3.20
N SER A 166 -30.33 4.82 4.20
CA SER A 166 -29.61 3.54 4.13
C SER A 166 -30.59 2.38 3.97
#